data_AF-A0AAW5WA29-F1
#
_entry.id   AF-A0AAW5WA29-F1
#
_cell.length_a   1.000
_cell.length_b   1.000
_cell.length_c   1.000
_cell.angle_alpha   90.00
_cell.angle_beta   90.00
_cell.angle_gamma   90.00
#
_symmetry.space_group_name_H-M   'P 1'
#
loop_
_entity.id
_entity.type
_entity.pdbx_description
1 polymer ?
#
loop_
_entity_poly.entity_id
_entity_poly.type
_entity_poly.pdbx_seq_one_letter_code
_entity_poly.pdbx_strand_id
1 'polypeptide(L)' 'VEVVMRGRHKEIDGGENKQGENTSTKLSTVCTYYRLTIDGSDVIEIDTVNMVEKVNGVDRLEQHRRAIGL' A
#
# COMPACT_ATOMS: atom_id res chain seq x y z
N VAL A 1 9.65 -0.18 11.99
CA VAL A 1 8.63 -0.53 10.99
C VAL A 1 8.39 0.69 10.12
N GLU A 2 8.49 0.54 8.80
CA GLU A 2 8.27 1.59 7.82
C GLU A 2 7.29 1.10 6.76
N VAL A 3 6.37 1.98 6.33
CA VAL A 3 5.45 1.71 5.23
C VAL A 3 5.59 2.80 4.19
N VAL A 4 5.89 2.40 2.96
CA VAL A 4 5.86 3.28 1.79
C VAL A 4 4.71 2.84 0.90
N MET A 5 3.81 3.78 0.58
CA MET A 5 2.67 3.49 -0.29
C MET A 5 2.56 4.55 -1.38
N ARG A 6 2.13 4.10 -2.56
CA ARG A 6 1.72 4.97 -3.66
C ARG A 6 0.31 4.58 -4.05
N GLY A 7 -0.53 5.58 -4.27
CA GLY A 7 -1.92 5.36 -4.58
C GLY A 7 -2.65 6.65 -4.88
N ARG A 8 -3.97 6.55 -4.94
CA ARG A 8 -4.86 7.70 -5.06
C ARG A 8 -5.82 7.70 -3.88
N HIS A 9 -5.99 8.85 -3.24
CA HIS A 9 -7.04 9.00 -2.23
C HIS A 9 -8.39 8.82 -2.92
N LYS A 10 -9.16 7.85 -2.43
CA LYS A 10 -10.52 7.56 -2.88
C LYS A 10 -11.52 8.52 -2.25
N GLU A 11 -11.29 8.82 -0.98
CA GLU A 11 -12.24 9.56 -0.16
C GLU A 11 -11.50 10.31 0.94
N ILE A 12 -11.96 11.53 1.20
CA ILE A 12 -11.51 12.40 2.28
C ILE A 12 -12.76 12.77 3.08
N ASP A 13 -12.93 12.15 4.24
CA ASP A 13 -14.03 12.42 5.16
C ASP A 13 -13.49 13.25 6.32
N GLY A 14 -13.92 14.52 6.36
CA GLY A 14 -13.50 15.48 7.38
C GLY A 14 -14.16 15.28 8.74
N GLY A 15 -15.16 14.40 8.85
CA GLY A 15 -15.96 14.23 10.06
C GLY A 15 -16.81 15.46 10.41
N GLU A 16 -17.37 15.44 11.62
CA GLU A 16 -18.06 16.61 12.18
C GLU A 16 -17.06 17.53 12.90
N ASN A 17 -17.08 18.81 12.57
CA ASN A 17 -16.28 19.83 13.26
C ASN A 17 -17.15 20.53 14.31
N LYS A 18 -16.91 20.24 15.59
CA LYS A 18 -17.53 20.91 16.74
C LYS A 18 -16.48 21.66 17.55
N GLN A 19 -16.81 22.86 17.99
CA GLN A 19 -15.88 23.69 18.77
C GLN A 19 -15.55 23.02 20.10
N GLY A 20 -14.27 22.79 20.37
CA GLY A 20 -13.79 22.17 21.61
C GLY A 20 -13.72 20.63 21.58
N GLU A 21 -14.12 19.98 20.47
CA GLU A 21 -13.98 18.54 20.29
C GLU A 21 -12.83 18.20 19.33
N ASN A 22 -12.26 17.00 19.50
CA ASN A 22 -11.26 16.49 18.56
C ASN A 22 -11.96 15.99 17.30
N THR A 23 -11.63 16.58 16.16
CA THR A 23 -12.07 16.09 14.85
C THR A 23 -11.13 14.99 14.36
N SER A 24 -11.69 13.86 13.89
CA SER A 24 -10.93 12.84 13.16
C SER A 24 -11.19 12.94 11.67
N THR A 25 -10.14 13.09 10.86
CA THR A 25 -10.24 12.99 9.40
C THR A 25 -9.92 11.57 8.97
N LYS A 26 -10.83 10.94 8.22
CA LYS A 26 -10.62 9.63 7.60
C LYS A 26 -10.19 9.81 6.15
N LEU A 27 -9.08 9.18 5.79
CA LEU A 27 -8.54 9.17 4.43
C LEU A 27 -8.52 7.74 3.90
N SER A 28 -9.37 7.45 2.92
CA SER A 28 -9.36 6.16 2.24
C SER A 28 -8.45 6.25 1.01
N THR A 29 -7.47 5.37 0.87
CA THR A 29 -6.52 5.39 -0.26
C THR A 29 -6.52 4.05 -0.97
N VAL A 30 -6.63 4.07 -2.30
CA VAL A 30 -6.39 2.89 -3.13
C VAL A 30 -4.91 2.85 -3.49
N CYS A 31 -4.19 1.89 -2.94
CA CYS A 31 -2.76 1.71 -3.15
C CYS A 31 -2.49 0.89 -4.43
N THR A 32 -1.62 1.42 -5.30
CA THR A 32 -1.04 0.70 -6.44
C THR A 32 0.34 0.14 -6.13
N TYR A 33 1.01 0.71 -5.12
CA TYR A 33 2.27 0.24 -4.57
C TYR A 33 2.19 0.25 -3.04
N TYR A 34 2.71 -0.81 -2.42
CA TYR A 34 2.83 -0.94 -0.99
C TYR A 34 4.13 -1.68 -0.65
N ARG A 35 4.97 -1.08 0.19
CA ARG A 35 6.17 -1.71 0.75
C ARG A 35 6.17 -1.59 2.26
N LEU A 36 6.35 -2.72 2.93
CA LEU A 36 6.50 -2.84 4.37
C LEU A 36 7.92 -3.30 4.70
N THR A 37 8.64 -2.47 5.44
CA THR A 37 9.99 -2.77 5.91
C THR A 37 9.97 -2.89 7.44
N ILE A 38 10.50 -3.99 7.96
CA ILE A 38 10.66 -4.23 9.41
C ILE A 38 12.16 -4.42 9.67
N ASP A 39 12.69 -3.66 10.63
CA ASP A 39 14.11 -3.71 11.00
C ASP A 39 15.08 -3.59 9.81
N GLY A 40 14.73 -2.73 8.84
CA GLY A 40 15.51 -2.50 7.62
C GLY A 40 15.38 -3.58 6.54
N SER A 41 14.60 -4.63 6.78
CA SER A 41 14.36 -5.72 5.81
C SER A 41 12.97 -5.61 5.20
N ASP A 42 12.87 -5.75 3.87
CA ASP A 42 11.59 -5.74 3.16
C ASP A 42 10.83 -7.05 3.43
N VAL A 43 9.70 -6.93 4.12
CA VAL A 43 8.84 -8.05 4.52
C VAL A 43 7.74 -8.27 3.48
N ILE A 44 7.14 -7.18 2.99
CA ILE A 44 6.09 -7.22 1.96
C ILE A 44 6.38 -6.14 0.93
N GLU A 45 6.32 -6.50 -0.35
CA GLU A 45 6.27 -5.56 -1.46
C GLU A 45 5.15 -5.98 -2.42
N ILE A 46 4.20 -5.09 -2.68
CA ILE A 46 3.10 -5.30 -3.61
C ILE A 46 3.10 -4.15 -4.62
N ASP A 47 3.26 -4.49 -5.89
CA ASP A 47 3.09 -3.60 -7.03
C ASP A 47 2.09 -4.22 -7.98
N THR A 48 0.88 -3.64 -8.03
CA THR A 48 -0.19 -4.18 -8.87
C THR A 48 -0.03 -3.80 -10.35
N VAL A 49 0.76 -2.77 -10.66
CA VAL A 49 1.01 -2.33 -12.05
C VAL A 49 2.03 -3.25 -12.70
N ASN A 50 3.11 -3.57 -11.99
CA ASN A 50 4.16 -4.45 -12.47
C ASN A 50 3.90 -5.92 -12.11
N MET A 51 2.77 -6.26 -11.48
CA MET A 51 2.45 -7.60 -10.98
C MET A 51 3.56 -8.21 -10.13
N VAL A 52 4.09 -7.44 -9.17
CA VAL A 52 5.10 -7.90 -8.21
C VAL A 52 4.41 -8.13 -6.87
N GLU A 53 4.56 -9.33 -6.33
CA GLU A 53 4.14 -9.62 -4.96
C GLU A 53 5.27 -10.38 -4.27
N LYS A 54 6.13 -9.66 -3.55
CA LYS A 54 7.20 -10.25 -2.76
C LYS A 54 6.78 -10.37 -1.32
N VAL A 55 6.95 -11.56 -0.76
CA VAL A 55 6.76 -11.84 0.66
C VAL A 55 8.04 -12.44 1.21
N ASN A 56 8.65 -11.77 2.18
CA ASN A 56 9.96 -12.12 2.74
C ASN A 56 11.03 -12.36 1.66
N GLY A 57 11.05 -11.50 0.64
CA GLY A 57 11.99 -11.58 -0.49
C GLY A 57 11.63 -12.58 -1.61
N VAL A 58 10.57 -13.39 -1.47
CA VAL A 58 10.15 -14.34 -2.52
C VAL A 58 9.02 -13.74 -3.35
N ASP A 59 9.24 -13.60 -4.67
CA ASP A 59 8.23 -13.12 -5.62
C ASP A 59 7.26 -14.24 -6.01
N ARG A 60 5.99 -14.08 -5.62
CA ARG A 60 4.94 -15.07 -5.87
C ARG A 60 4.32 -14.95 -7.26
N LEU A 61 4.48 -13.79 -7.92
CA LEU A 61 3.89 -13.52 -9.23
C LEU A 61 4.89 -13.68 -10.38
N GLU A 62 6.15 -14.02 -10.09
CA GLU A 62 7.20 -14.22 -11.09
C GLU A 62 6.77 -15.18 -12.21
N GLN A 63 6.20 -16.34 -11.83
CA GLN A 63 5.74 -17.33 -12.81
C GLN A 63 4.56 -16.81 -13.64
N HIS A 64 3.65 -16.06 -13.02
CA HIS A 64 2.51 -15.46 -13.70
C HIS A 64 2.95 -14.41 -14.71
N ARG A 65 3.88 -13.52 -14.34
CA ARG A 65 4.46 -12.52 -15.24
C ARG A 65 5.14 -13.18 -16.44
N ARG A 66 5.97 -14.19 -16.19
CA ARG A 66 6.62 -14.96 -17.25
C ARG A 66 5.63 -15.62 -18.20
N ALA A 67 4.51 -16.15 -17.69
CA ALA A 67 3.50 -16.82 -18.50
C ALA A 67 2.73 -15.87 -19.43
N ILE A 68 2.62 -14.59 -19.07
CA ILE A 68 1.93 -13.56 -19.87
C ILE A 68 2.89 -12.61 -20.61
N GLY A 69 4.20 -12.87 -20.51
CA GLY A 69 5.23 -12.11 -21.22
C GLY A 69 5.62 -10.76 -20.58
N LEU A 70 5.44 -10.62 -19.26
CA LEU A 70 5.92 -9.50 -18.46
C LEU A 70 7.20 -9.81 -17.68
#